data_AF-A0A5K1C526-F1
#
_entry.id   AF-A0A5K1C526-F1
#
_cell.length_a   1.000
_cell.length_b   1.000
_cell.length_c   1.000
_cell.angle_alpha   90.00
_cell.angle_beta   90.00
_cell.angle_gamma   90.00
#
_symmetry.space_group_name_H-M   'P 1'
#
loop_
_entity.id
_entity.type
_entity.pdbx_description
1 polymer ?
#
loop_
_entity_poly.entity_id
_entity_poly.type
_entity_poly.pdbx_seq_one_letter_code
_entity_poly.pdbx_strand_id
1 'polypeptide(L)'
;DAARAALKKHAEEEYRDLSGEAFSRFMDQLYDRISGLIDSNEVSDNLGALHAIMVLIEVKLGESASKVSKISAYIRNVFESKRDPEILMLASRALGCLAQTGGAMTADEVERQ
;
A
#
# COMPACT_ATOMS: atom_id res chain seq x y z
N ASP A 1 -12.25 6.04 -8.86
CA ASP A 1 -12.56 4.59 -8.85
C ASP A 1 -11.95 3.75 -9.96
N ALA A 2 -11.99 4.14 -11.24
CA ALA A 2 -11.44 3.31 -12.33
C ALA A 2 -9.93 2.98 -12.20
N ALA A 3 -9.09 3.96 -11.85
CA ALA A 3 -7.65 3.74 -11.68
C ALA A 3 -7.30 2.79 -10.52
N ARG A 4 -8.04 2.89 -9.40
CA ARG A 4 -7.89 1.97 -8.26
C ARG A 4 -8.28 0.55 -8.66
N ALA A 5 -9.40 0.40 -9.36
CA ALA A 5 -9.86 -0.90 -9.86
C ALA A 5 -8.87 -1.50 -10.87
N ALA A 6 -8.28 -0.69 -11.75
CA ALA A 6 -7.26 -1.12 -12.70
C ALA A 6 -5.99 -1.61 -11.99
N LEU A 7 -5.49 -0.86 -11.00
CA LEU A 7 -4.32 -1.27 -10.21
C LEU A 7 -4.60 -2.58 -9.46
N LYS A 8 -5.76 -2.69 -8.82
CA LYS A 8 -6.20 -3.90 -8.13
C LYS A 8 -6.20 -5.11 -9.05
N LYS A 9 -6.89 -4.97 -10.19
CA LYS A 9 -7.00 -6.02 -11.19
C LYS A 9 -5.63 -6.46 -11.69
N HIS A 10 -4.76 -5.50 -12.03
CA HIS A 10 -3.42 -5.80 -12.52
C HIS A 10 -2.60 -6.56 -11.48
N ALA A 11 -2.60 -6.13 -10.21
CA ALA A 11 -1.88 -6.84 -9.16
C ALA A 11 -2.40 -8.28 -8.97
N GLU A 12 -3.71 -8.50 -9.05
CA GLU A 12 -4.33 -9.84 -8.95
C GLU A 12 -4.01 -10.74 -10.15
N GLU A 13 -3.93 -10.17 -11.36
CA GLU A 13 -3.50 -10.87 -12.58
C GLU A 13 -2.02 -11.29 -12.46
N GLU A 14 -1.13 -10.37 -12.11
CA GLU A 14 0.30 -10.67 -11.94
C GLU A 14 0.54 -11.71 -10.83
N TYR A 15 -0.20 -11.68 -9.72
CA TYR A 15 -0.08 -12.71 -8.69
C TYR A 15 -0.49 -14.11 -9.16
N ARG A 16 -1.47 -14.20 -10.07
CA ARG A 16 -1.93 -15.47 -10.62
C ARG A 16 -0.97 -16.02 -11.67
N ASP A 17 -0.42 -15.13 -12.48
CA ASP A 17 0.27 -15.50 -13.71
C ASP A 17 1.80 -15.58 -13.54
N LEU A 18 2.35 -14.88 -12.54
CA LEU A 18 3.79 -14.89 -12.25
C LEU A 18 4.20 -15.99 -11.27
N SER A 19 5.45 -16.46 -11.42
CA SER A 19 6.11 -17.22 -10.36
C SER A 19 6.33 -16.32 -9.12
N GLY A 20 6.49 -16.92 -7.94
CA GLY A 20 6.68 -16.16 -6.69
C GLY A 20 7.86 -15.19 -6.72
N GLU A 21 8.96 -15.54 -7.39
CA GLU A 21 10.13 -14.67 -7.55
C GLU A 21 9.85 -13.48 -8.48
N ALA A 22 9.13 -13.70 -9.59
CA ALA A 22 8.75 -12.64 -10.52
C ALA A 22 7.74 -11.68 -9.87
N PHE A 23 6.77 -12.20 -9.13
CA PHE A 23 5.83 -11.38 -8.36
C PHE A 23 6.54 -10.56 -7.28
N SER A 24 7.54 -11.15 -6.59
CA SER A 24 8.35 -10.41 -5.61
C SER A 24 9.05 -9.21 -6.24
N ARG A 25 9.68 -9.38 -7.42
CA ARG A 25 10.32 -8.27 -8.16
C ARG A 25 9.32 -7.20 -8.58
N PHE A 26 8.15 -7.60 -9.06
CA PHE A 26 7.07 -6.66 -9.39
C PHE A 26 6.67 -5.82 -8.17
N MET A 27 6.48 -6.46 -7.02
CA MET A 27 6.12 -5.77 -5.78
C MET A 27 7.23 -4.81 -5.31
N ASP A 28 8.49 -5.19 -5.42
CA ASP A 28 9.61 -4.31 -5.07
C ASP A 28 9.63 -3.04 -5.95
N GLN A 29 9.45 -3.20 -7.27
CA GLN A 29 9.34 -2.04 -8.19
C GLN A 29 8.14 -1.15 -7.86
N LEU A 30 7.00 -1.75 -7.50
CA LEU A 30 5.81 -1.01 -7.10
C LEU A 30 6.06 -0.21 -5.81
N TYR A 31 6.71 -0.82 -4.82
CA TYR A 31 7.08 -0.14 -3.57
C TYR A 31 8.07 1.01 -3.79
N ASP A 32 9.07 0.82 -4.63
CA ASP A 32 10.03 1.87 -5.00
C ASP A 32 9.32 3.05 -5.68
N ARG A 33 8.38 2.76 -6.59
CA ARG A 33 7.59 3.79 -7.25
C ARG A 33 6.70 4.56 -6.26
N ILE A 34 6.05 3.88 -5.33
CA ILE A 34 5.24 4.51 -4.28
C ILE A 34 6.11 5.41 -3.41
N SER A 35 7.31 4.95 -3.01
CA SER A 35 8.23 5.77 -2.22
C SER A 35 8.63 7.05 -2.97
N GLY A 36 9.01 6.95 -4.24
CA GLY A 36 9.34 8.13 -5.04
C GLY A 36 8.18 9.11 -5.20
N LEU A 37 6.95 8.62 -5.32
CA LEU A 37 5.75 9.46 -5.37
C LEU A 37 5.43 10.12 -4.02
N ILE A 38 5.75 9.49 -2.89
CA ILE A 38 5.64 10.10 -1.56
C ILE A 38 6.68 11.21 -1.40
N ASP A 39 7.90 11.00 -1.85
CA ASP A 39 8.97 11.99 -1.68
C ASP A 39 8.84 13.19 -2.63
N SER A 40 8.07 13.06 -3.71
CA SER A 40 7.73 14.15 -4.63
C SER A 40 7.09 15.35 -3.93
N ASN A 41 7.39 16.57 -4.39
CA ASN A 41 6.75 17.79 -3.91
C ASN A 41 5.38 18.04 -4.55
N GLU A 42 5.01 17.26 -5.57
CA GLU A 42 3.73 17.40 -6.24
C GLU A 42 2.61 16.76 -5.42
N VAL A 43 1.58 17.55 -5.14
CA VAL A 43 0.42 17.10 -4.36
C VAL A 43 -0.28 15.92 -5.05
N SER A 44 -0.40 15.96 -6.38
CA SER A 44 -1.00 14.88 -7.17
C SER A 44 -0.26 13.56 -7.06
N ASP A 45 1.07 13.59 -6.97
CA ASP A 45 1.89 12.38 -6.83
C ASP A 45 1.66 11.75 -5.46
N ASN A 46 1.65 12.56 -4.40
CA ASN A 46 1.42 12.10 -3.04
C ASN A 46 0.00 11.51 -2.88
N LEU A 47 -1.01 12.17 -3.46
CA LEU A 47 -2.39 11.64 -3.49
C LEU A 47 -2.46 10.32 -4.25
N GLY A 48 -1.77 10.22 -5.40
CA GLY A 48 -1.64 9.00 -6.17
C GLY A 48 -1.01 7.86 -5.37
N ALA A 49 0.08 8.13 -4.65
CA ALA A 49 0.75 7.17 -3.79
C ALA A 49 -0.16 6.64 -2.68
N LEU A 50 -0.91 7.53 -2.01
CA LEU A 50 -1.85 7.16 -0.96
C LEU A 50 -3.02 6.32 -1.50
N HIS A 51 -3.50 6.62 -2.70
CA HIS A 51 -4.50 5.77 -3.36
C HIS A 51 -3.96 4.38 -3.69
N ALA A 52 -2.72 4.28 -4.17
CA ALA A 52 -2.06 2.99 -4.41
C ALA A 52 -1.88 2.20 -3.10
N ILE A 53 -1.47 2.87 -2.01
CA ILE A 53 -1.36 2.25 -0.68
C ILE A 53 -2.69 1.66 -0.23
N MET A 54 -3.79 2.41 -0.33
CA MET A 54 -5.10 1.89 0.06
C MET A 54 -5.51 0.66 -0.76
N VAL A 55 -5.23 0.66 -2.07
CA VAL A 55 -5.48 -0.53 -2.91
C VAL A 55 -4.62 -1.71 -2.44
N LEU A 56 -3.35 -1.49 -2.12
CA LEU A 56 -2.48 -2.55 -1.61
C LEU A 56 -2.94 -3.12 -0.26
N ILE A 57 -3.56 -2.31 0.61
CA ILE A 57 -4.18 -2.78 1.86
C ILE A 57 -5.37 -3.70 1.57
N GLU A 58 -6.23 -3.34 0.61
CA GLU A 58 -7.43 -4.10 0.26
C GLU A 58 -7.14 -5.42 -0.48
N VAL A 59 -5.99 -5.49 -1.14
CA VAL A 59 -5.59 -6.61 -2.00
C VAL A 59 -4.90 -7.68 -1.16
N LYS A 60 -5.53 -8.85 -1.05
CA LYS A 60 -5.08 -10.02 -0.25
C LYS A 60 -3.94 -10.82 -0.90
N LEU A 61 -2.98 -10.13 -1.49
CA LEU A 61 -1.85 -10.76 -2.17
C LEU A 61 -0.64 -10.75 -1.26
N GLY A 62 -0.06 -11.93 -1.06
CA GLY A 62 1.17 -12.11 -0.28
C GLY A 62 1.09 -11.43 1.09
N GLU A 63 -0.04 -11.61 1.79
CA GLU A 63 -0.25 -11.04 3.12
C GLU A 63 0.89 -11.47 4.05
N SER A 64 1.58 -10.49 4.62
CA SER A 64 2.73 -10.72 5.49
C SER A 64 2.91 -9.55 6.45
N ALA A 65 3.54 -9.82 7.59
CA ALA A 65 3.96 -8.77 8.52
C ALA A 65 4.89 -7.73 7.87
N SER A 66 5.67 -8.11 6.85
CA SER A 66 6.58 -7.19 6.14
C SER A 66 5.82 -6.17 5.28
N LYS A 67 4.71 -6.57 4.64
CA LYS A 67 3.83 -5.65 3.90
C LYS A 67 3.20 -4.61 4.83
N VAL A 68 2.65 -5.05 5.96
CA VAL A 68 2.05 -4.16 6.97
C VAL A 68 3.08 -3.17 7.51
N SER A 69 4.30 -3.64 7.79
CA SER A 69 5.40 -2.80 8.28
C SER A 69 5.83 -1.74 7.25
N LYS A 70 5.98 -2.12 5.98
CA LYS A 70 6.30 -1.17 4.89
C LYS A 70 5.22 -0.10 4.72
N ILE A 71 3.95 -0.51 4.67
CA ILE A 71 2.83 0.44 4.52
C ILE A 71 2.73 1.39 5.71
N SER A 72 2.94 0.88 6.94
CA SER A 72 2.98 1.69 8.15
C SER A 72 4.08 2.76 8.07
N ALA A 73 5.28 2.38 7.58
CA ALA A 73 6.39 3.31 7.41
C ALA A 73 6.09 4.40 6.36
N TYR A 74 5.44 4.07 5.25
CA TYR A 74 5.03 5.06 4.25
C TYR A 74 4.03 6.07 4.78
N ILE A 75 2.99 5.60 5.48
CA ILE A 75 1.98 6.49 6.07
C ILE A 75 2.64 7.41 7.11
N ARG A 76 3.55 6.89 7.93
CA ARG A 76 4.34 7.67 8.89
C ARG A 76 5.16 8.76 8.18
N ASN A 77 5.90 8.42 7.12
CA ASN A 77 6.69 9.39 6.35
C ASN A 77 5.79 10.50 5.79
N VAL A 78 4.59 10.17 5.27
CA VAL A 78 3.65 11.19 4.79
C VAL A 78 3.24 12.17 5.89
N PHE A 79 2.90 11.68 7.09
CA PHE A 79 2.56 12.56 8.22
C PHE A 79 3.74 13.44 8.67
N GLU A 80 4.97 12.91 8.60
CA GLU A 80 6.17 13.65 9.02
C GLU A 80 6.57 14.71 7.99
N SER A 81 6.51 14.39 6.70
CA SER A 81 7.06 15.20 5.60
C SER A 81 6.04 16.12 4.93
N LYS A 82 4.74 15.79 4.94
CA LYS A 82 3.72 16.57 4.21
C LYS A 82 2.90 17.45 5.15
N ARG A 83 2.42 18.57 4.61
CA ARG A 83 1.61 19.56 5.34
C ARG A 83 0.31 19.93 4.64
N ASP A 84 0.12 19.45 3.41
CA ASP A 84 -1.09 19.67 2.65
C ASP A 84 -2.30 18.97 3.31
N PRO A 85 -3.43 19.67 3.55
CA PRO A 85 -4.58 19.10 4.22
C PRO A 85 -5.21 17.90 3.50
N GLU A 86 -5.25 17.90 2.16
CA GLU A 86 -5.85 16.80 1.40
C GLU A 86 -5.00 15.53 1.51
N ILE A 87 -3.69 15.68 1.42
CA ILE A 87 -2.73 14.58 1.64
C ILE A 87 -2.91 14.01 3.04
N LEU A 88 -2.97 14.85 4.08
CA LEU A 88 -3.09 14.40 5.47
C LEU A 88 -4.45 13.75 5.77
N MET A 89 -5.54 14.24 5.18
CA MET A 89 -6.85 13.57 5.27
C MET A 89 -6.82 12.19 4.62
N LEU A 90 -6.20 12.06 3.45
CA LEU A 90 -6.13 10.78 2.74
C LEU A 90 -5.20 9.79 3.46
N ALA A 91 -4.07 10.26 4.02
CA ALA A 91 -3.18 9.46 4.85
C ALA A 91 -3.88 8.95 6.12
N SER A 92 -4.73 9.77 6.73
CA SER A 92 -5.55 9.38 7.89
C SER A 92 -6.55 8.26 7.54
N ARG A 93 -7.16 8.32 6.35
CA ARG A 93 -8.03 7.24 5.85
C ARG A 93 -7.24 5.96 5.59
N ALA A 94 -6.08 6.06 4.95
CA ALA A 94 -5.20 4.92 4.72
C ALA A 94 -4.77 4.25 6.03
N LEU A 95 -4.45 5.05 7.06
CA LEU A 95 -4.14 4.55 8.40
C LEU A 95 -5.32 3.80 9.03
N GLY A 96 -6.55 4.35 8.91
CA GLY A 96 -7.77 3.69 9.37
C GLY A 96 -8.01 2.35 8.68
N CYS A 97 -7.83 2.28 7.35
CA CYS A 97 -7.91 1.03 6.60
C CYS A 97 -6.84 0.03 7.07
N LEU A 98 -5.59 0.48 7.26
CA LEU A 98 -4.52 -0.39 7.74
C LEU A 98 -4.80 -0.90 9.15
N ALA A 99 -5.37 -0.10 10.04
CA ALA A 99 -5.73 -0.55 11.39
C ALA A 99 -6.85 -1.60 11.35
N GLN A 100 -7.87 -1.39 10.50
CA GLN A 100 -9.00 -2.31 10.35
C GLN A 100 -8.57 -3.65 9.73
N THR A 101 -7.78 -3.61 8.67
CA THR A 101 -7.29 -4.81 7.97
C THR A 101 -6.13 -5.45 8.73
N GLY A 102 -5.22 -4.65 9.27
CA GLY A 102 -4.03 -5.09 10.00
C GLY A 102 -4.35 -5.87 11.27
N GLY A 103 -5.43 -5.54 11.98
CA GLY A 103 -5.91 -6.34 13.12
C GLY A 103 -6.42 -7.73 12.73
N ALA A 104 -6.94 -7.91 11.52
CA ALA A 104 -7.30 -9.22 10.99
C ALA A 104 -6.06 -9.99 10.47
N MET A 105 -5.10 -9.27 9.88
CA MET A 105 -3.85 -9.86 9.36
C MET A 105 -2.90 -10.34 10.47
N THR A 106 -2.78 -9.61 11.59
CA THR A 106 -1.96 -10.06 12.73
C THR A 106 -2.63 -11.16 13.54
N ALA A 107 -3.96 -11.30 13.49
CA ALA A 107 -4.68 -12.40 14.12
C ALA A 107 -4.48 -13.74 13.35
N ASP A 108 -4.52 -13.73 12.02
CA ASP A 108 -4.35 -14.94 11.18
C ASP A 108 -2.90 -15.49 11.22
N GLU A 109 -1.90 -14.65 11.44
CA GLU A 109 -0.49 -15.08 11.63
C GLU A 109 -0.29 -15.81 12.98
N VAL A 110 -1.07 -15.48 14.01
CA VAL A 110 -0.96 -16.08 15.36
C VAL A 110 -1.67 -17.43 15.43
N GLU A 111 -2.73 -17.66 14.65
CA GLU A 111 -3.40 -18.97 14.57
C GLU A 111 -2.65 -20.01 13.71
N ARG A 112 -1.70 -19.57 12.89
CA ARG A 112 -0.87 -20.45 12.04
C ARG A 112 0.48 -20.84 12.67
N GLN A 113 0.76 -20.41 13.91
CA GLN A 113 1.90 -20.85 14.73
C GLN A 113 1.48 -21.91 15.74
#